data_AF-A0A5M4ETW4-F1
#
_entry.id   AF-A0A5M4ETW4-F1
#
_cell.length_a   1.000
_cell.length_b   1.000
_cell.length_c   1.000
_cell.angle_alpha   90.00
_cell.angle_beta   90.00
_cell.angle_gamma   90.00
#
_symmetry.space_group_name_H-M   'P 1'
#
loop_
_entity.id
_entity.type
_entity.pdbx_description
1 polymer ?
#
loop_
_entity_poly.entity_id
_entity_poly.type
_entity_poly.pdbx_seq_one_letter_code
_entity_poly.pdbx_strand_id
1 'polypeptide(L)'
;MGLSYEEDNSRSERLKRAITNPSKRTILIAVVIGLIALSPGMVKVFYTAQEGIGSITAEHDLTTNMSSVYEDIDNLEDKYVAPYLVEQSTVMLNATGPLEWEIGNYRFGVCAQEAIGKMADAVYAETIDQACNELYDIQGRYARNCYIAATCNVSDESKDELRKVIDQLWTAHSTAGYTRPNP
;
A
#
# COMPACT_ATOMS: atom_id res chain seq x y z
N MET A 1 -9.63 -10.39 59.26
CA MET A 1 -9.59 -10.31 57.79
C MET A 1 -8.60 -9.21 57.43
N GLY A 2 -7.37 -9.56 57.08
CA GLY A 2 -6.39 -8.60 56.54
C GLY A 2 -6.38 -8.76 55.03
N LEU A 3 -6.93 -7.79 54.30
CA LEU A 3 -6.87 -7.77 52.85
C LEU A 3 -5.43 -7.44 52.44
N SER A 4 -4.69 -8.42 51.94
CA SER A 4 -3.41 -8.15 51.27
C SER A 4 -3.71 -7.49 49.93
N TYR A 5 -3.29 -6.25 49.76
CA TYR A 5 -3.27 -5.58 48.46
C TYR A 5 -2.13 -6.20 47.64
N GLU A 6 -2.46 -6.97 46.60
CA GLU A 6 -1.51 -7.29 45.55
C GLU A 6 -1.32 -6.02 44.70
N GLU A 7 -0.07 -5.55 44.60
CA GLU A 7 0.26 -4.38 43.80
C GLU A 7 0.21 -4.73 42.32
N ASP A 8 -0.86 -4.29 41.65
CA ASP A 8 -1.05 -4.46 40.20
C ASP A 8 0.04 -3.69 39.43
N ASN A 9 0.89 -4.45 38.73
CA ASN A 9 2.06 -3.99 38.01
C ASN A 9 1.84 -3.94 36.48
N SER A 10 0.58 -3.86 36.04
CA SER A 10 0.23 -3.72 34.64
C SER A 10 0.86 -2.47 33.99
N ARG A 11 1.15 -2.57 32.68
CA ARG A 11 1.83 -1.49 31.92
C ARG A 11 1.03 -0.17 31.92
N SER A 12 -0.29 -0.25 31.93
CA SER A 12 -1.19 0.91 31.97
C SER A 12 -1.10 1.67 33.29
N GLU A 13 -1.11 0.96 34.43
CA GLU A 13 -1.00 1.59 35.75
C GLU A 13 0.41 2.13 36.01
N ARG A 14 1.44 1.49 35.48
CA ARG A 14 2.81 2.05 35.44
C ARG A 14 2.89 3.35 34.64
N LEU A 15 2.22 3.42 33.50
CA LEU A 15 2.17 4.63 32.66
C LEU A 15 1.41 5.76 33.37
N LYS A 16 0.27 5.44 33.98
CA LYS A 16 -0.54 6.38 34.76
C LYS A 16 0.22 6.95 35.96
N ARG A 17 1.02 6.11 36.66
CA ARG A 17 1.90 6.53 37.75
C ARG A 17 3.06 7.41 37.27
N ALA A 18 3.62 7.11 36.08
CA ALA A 18 4.68 7.90 35.46
C ALA A 18 4.22 9.29 35.00
N ILE A 19 2.93 9.45 34.65
CA ILE A 19 2.33 10.72 34.23
C ILE A 19 1.99 11.60 35.44
N THR A 20 1.53 11.00 36.54
CA THR A 20 1.05 11.73 37.72
C THR A 20 2.17 12.22 38.64
N ASN A 21 3.34 11.58 38.62
CA ASN A 21 4.54 12.08 39.32
C ASN A 21 5.82 11.77 38.51
N PRO A 22 6.10 12.55 37.45
CA PRO A 22 7.21 12.26 36.57
C PRO A 22 8.55 12.48 37.29
N SER A 23 9.43 11.49 37.20
CA SER A 23 10.80 11.61 37.72
C SER A 23 11.55 12.73 36.98
N LYS A 24 12.56 13.35 37.62
CA LYS A 24 13.42 14.37 36.97
C LYS A 24 14.04 13.88 35.65
N ARG A 25 14.25 12.56 35.50
CA ARG A 25 14.76 11.93 34.29
C ARG A 25 13.73 11.89 33.16
N THR A 26 12.46 11.67 33.48
CA THR A 26 11.33 11.71 32.53
C THR A 26 11.13 13.11 31.96
N ILE A 27 11.25 14.14 32.83
CA ILE A 27 11.15 15.54 32.42
C ILE A 27 12.29 15.90 31.46
N LEU A 28 13.54 15.49 31.78
CA LEU A 28 14.69 15.71 30.89
C LEU A 28 14.50 15.08 29.51
N ILE A 29 13.98 13.85 29.44
CA ILE A 29 13.70 13.17 28.15
C ILE A 29 12.65 13.95 27.35
N ALA A 30 11.56 14.39 27.99
CA ALA A 30 10.51 15.16 27.32
C ALA A 30 11.04 16.50 26.77
N VAL A 31 11.91 17.19 27.52
CA VAL A 31 12.54 18.44 27.08
C VAL A 31 13.46 18.22 25.88
N VAL A 32 14.25 17.15 25.88
CA VAL A 32 15.13 16.81 24.74
C VAL A 32 14.32 16.55 23.47
N ILE A 33 13.21 15.79 23.58
CA ILE A 33 12.32 15.53 22.44
C ILE A 33 11.70 16.85 21.93
N GLY A 34 11.26 17.72 22.82
CA GLY A 34 10.73 19.04 22.46
C GLY A 34 11.75 19.93 21.72
N LEU A 35 13.01 19.90 22.13
CA LEU A 35 14.09 20.67 21.49
C LEU A 35 14.44 20.13 20.09
N ILE A 36 14.36 18.82 19.87
CA ILE A 36 14.57 18.22 18.55
C ILE A 36 13.44 18.63 17.58
N ALA A 37 12.20 18.64 18.06
CA ALA A 37 11.02 19.01 17.26
C ALA A 37 11.02 20.49 16.81
N LEU A 38 11.66 21.38 17.57
CA LEU A 38 11.76 22.82 17.26
C LEU A 38 13.05 23.21 16.51
N SER A 39 13.87 22.24 16.11
CA SER A 39 15.09 22.53 15.37
C SER A 39 14.78 23.05 13.96
N PRO A 40 15.47 24.11 13.47
CA PRO A 40 15.20 24.72 12.17
C PRO A 40 15.41 23.78 10.97
N GLY A 41 16.10 22.65 11.17
CA GLY A 41 16.26 21.61 10.16
C GLY A 41 14.97 20.82 9.88
N MET A 42 14.10 20.63 10.88
CA MET A 42 12.85 19.87 10.73
C MET A 42 11.79 20.65 9.94
N VAL A 43 11.67 21.96 10.18
CA VAL A 43 10.66 22.81 9.52
C VAL A 43 10.79 22.76 8.00
N LYS A 44 12.01 22.79 7.46
CA LYS A 44 12.24 22.70 6.00
C LYS A 44 11.78 21.37 5.39
N VAL A 45 11.96 20.25 6.10
CA VAL A 45 11.56 18.91 5.65
C VAL A 45 10.02 18.79 5.57
N PHE A 46 9.29 19.39 6.52
CA PHE A 46 7.83 19.40 6.48
C PHE A 46 7.27 20.23 5.31
N TYR A 47 7.85 21.40 5.01
CA TYR A 47 7.39 22.23 3.89
C TYR A 47 7.69 21.60 2.52
N THR A 48 8.86 20.98 2.33
CA THR A 48 9.17 20.30 1.07
C THR A 48 8.35 19.04 0.85
N ALA A 49 8.00 18.31 1.91
CA ALA A 49 7.06 17.20 1.81
C ALA A 49 5.65 17.70 1.44
N GLN A 50 5.16 18.78 2.05
CA GLN A 50 3.80 19.27 1.83
C GLN A 50 3.59 19.88 0.43
N GLU A 51 4.59 20.58 -0.13
CA GLU A 51 4.50 21.16 -1.48
C GLU A 51 4.60 20.10 -2.59
N GLY A 52 5.36 19.02 -2.39
CA GLY A 52 5.42 17.89 -3.33
C GLY A 52 4.20 16.96 -3.26
N ILE A 53 3.57 16.86 -2.09
CA ILE A 53 2.32 16.11 -1.92
C ILE A 53 1.15 16.92 -2.51
N GLY A 54 1.08 18.23 -2.28
CA GLY A 54 -0.06 19.07 -2.66
C GLY A 54 -0.33 19.20 -4.16
N SER A 55 0.70 19.20 -5.01
CA SER A 55 0.51 19.26 -6.47
C SER A 55 0.07 17.94 -7.09
N ILE A 56 0.32 16.81 -6.42
CA ILE A 56 -0.06 15.47 -6.91
C ILE A 56 -1.35 14.99 -6.23
N THR A 57 -1.64 15.35 -4.97
CA THR A 57 -2.90 14.99 -4.31
C THR A 57 -4.13 15.72 -4.86
N ALA A 58 -3.94 16.81 -5.61
CA ALA A 58 -5.04 17.47 -6.31
C ALA A 58 -5.50 16.70 -7.57
N GLU A 59 -4.61 15.89 -8.18
CA GLU A 59 -4.95 15.02 -9.32
C GLU A 59 -5.08 13.54 -8.92
N HIS A 60 -4.44 13.14 -7.83
CA HIS A 60 -4.32 11.76 -7.37
C HIS A 60 -4.65 11.65 -5.88
N ASP A 61 -5.91 11.95 -5.56
CA ASP A 61 -6.51 11.60 -4.29
C ASP A 61 -6.53 10.07 -4.17
N LEU A 62 -5.44 9.50 -3.63
CA LEU A 62 -5.11 8.07 -3.58
C LEU A 62 -6.13 7.21 -2.81
N THR A 63 -7.06 7.84 -2.11
CA THR A 63 -8.20 7.17 -1.47
C THR A 63 -9.50 7.31 -2.25
N THR A 64 -9.63 8.32 -3.11
CA THR A 64 -10.90 8.67 -3.75
C THR A 64 -10.92 8.32 -5.24
N ASN A 65 -9.77 8.29 -5.93
CA ASN A 65 -9.74 8.08 -7.39
C ASN A 65 -9.60 6.61 -7.82
N MET A 66 -9.03 5.74 -6.98
CA MET A 66 -8.94 4.31 -7.33
C MET A 66 -10.24 3.54 -7.03
N SER A 67 -11.04 4.06 -6.10
CA SER A 67 -12.39 3.60 -5.81
C SER A 67 -13.48 4.26 -6.67
N SER A 68 -13.15 5.30 -7.47
CA SER A 68 -14.18 6.02 -8.24
C SER A 68 -14.50 5.40 -9.60
N VAL A 69 -13.58 4.60 -10.17
CA VAL A 69 -13.80 3.89 -11.45
C VAL A 69 -14.64 2.61 -11.23
N TYR A 70 -14.54 2.01 -10.05
CA TYR A 70 -15.27 0.81 -9.68
C TYR A 70 -15.88 1.01 -8.28
N GLU A 71 -17.21 1.21 -8.22
CA GLU A 71 -17.96 1.47 -6.98
C GLU A 71 -17.77 0.38 -5.90
N ASP A 72 -17.28 -0.81 -6.28
CA ASP A 72 -16.99 -1.93 -5.38
C ASP A 72 -15.92 -2.88 -5.96
N ILE A 73 -14.65 -2.65 -5.61
CA ILE A 73 -13.52 -3.49 -6.06
C ILE A 73 -13.64 -4.92 -5.52
N ASP A 74 -14.29 -5.11 -4.36
CA ASP A 74 -14.49 -6.43 -3.76
C ASP A 74 -15.57 -7.25 -4.50
N ASN A 75 -16.43 -6.60 -5.30
CA ASN A 75 -17.49 -7.22 -6.09
C ASN A 75 -17.39 -6.92 -7.60
N LEU A 76 -16.17 -6.76 -8.10
CA LEU A 76 -15.92 -6.59 -9.52
C LEU A 76 -16.41 -7.82 -10.32
N GLU A 77 -17.15 -7.62 -11.40
CA GLU A 77 -17.44 -8.72 -12.32
C GLU A 77 -16.13 -9.30 -12.89
N ASP A 78 -16.03 -10.62 -13.02
CA ASP A 78 -14.84 -11.35 -13.48
C ASP A 78 -14.18 -10.72 -14.73
N LYS A 79 -15.00 -10.24 -15.67
CA LYS A 79 -14.57 -9.60 -16.93
C LYS A 79 -13.83 -8.26 -16.74
N TYR A 80 -13.84 -7.68 -15.55
CA TYR A 80 -13.14 -6.42 -15.27
C TYR A 80 -11.87 -6.66 -14.44
N VAL A 81 -11.67 -7.86 -13.89
CA VAL A 81 -10.56 -8.13 -12.97
C VAL A 81 -9.21 -8.09 -13.67
N ALA A 82 -9.03 -8.84 -14.76
CA ALA A 82 -7.78 -8.79 -15.52
C ALA A 82 -7.50 -7.39 -16.09
N PRO A 83 -8.46 -6.67 -16.71
CA PRO A 83 -8.25 -5.28 -17.12
C PRO A 83 -7.79 -4.36 -16.00
N TYR A 84 -8.41 -4.44 -14.82
CA TYR A 84 -8.00 -3.66 -13.66
C TYR A 84 -6.54 -3.96 -13.27
N LEU A 85 -6.19 -5.24 -13.13
CA LEU A 85 -4.82 -5.64 -12.77
C LEU A 85 -3.79 -5.22 -13.83
N VAL A 86 -4.14 -5.26 -15.11
CA VAL A 86 -3.29 -4.76 -16.19
C VAL A 86 -3.07 -3.26 -16.09
N GLU A 87 -4.11 -2.48 -15.78
CA GLU A 87 -3.99 -1.04 -15.59
C GLU A 87 -3.01 -0.72 -14.46
N GLN A 88 -3.18 -1.34 -13.28
CA GLN A 88 -2.28 -1.17 -12.14
C GLN A 88 -0.84 -1.56 -12.48
N SER A 89 -0.66 -2.69 -13.17
CA SER A 89 0.66 -3.17 -13.61
C SER A 89 1.30 -2.24 -14.63
N THR A 90 0.50 -1.60 -15.49
CA THR A 90 0.97 -0.64 -16.49
C THR A 90 1.42 0.67 -15.84
N VAL A 91 0.72 1.11 -14.79
CA VAL A 91 1.15 2.25 -13.96
C VAL A 91 2.47 1.91 -13.27
N MET A 92 2.60 0.73 -12.64
CA MET A 92 3.87 0.27 -12.06
C MET A 92 5.01 0.22 -13.08
N LEU A 93 4.73 -0.26 -14.29
CA LEU A 93 5.74 -0.38 -15.37
C LEU A 93 6.32 0.99 -15.77
N ASN A 94 5.49 2.03 -15.71
CA ASN A 94 5.86 3.41 -16.04
C ASN A 94 6.11 4.28 -14.82
N ALA A 95 6.21 3.69 -13.62
CA ALA A 95 6.31 4.44 -12.38
C ALA A 95 7.55 5.33 -12.37
N THR A 96 7.31 6.62 -12.14
CA THR A 96 8.29 7.67 -11.93
C THR A 96 8.41 8.04 -10.46
N GLY A 97 7.47 7.63 -9.61
CA GLY A 97 7.50 7.84 -8.17
C GLY A 97 6.97 6.65 -7.35
N PRO A 98 7.18 6.67 -6.01
CA PRO A 98 6.72 5.61 -5.11
C PRO A 98 5.21 5.38 -5.14
N LEU A 99 4.41 6.42 -5.37
CA LEU A 99 2.94 6.32 -5.38
C LEU A 99 2.44 5.47 -6.56
N GLU A 100 3.03 5.66 -7.74
CA GLU A 100 2.71 4.86 -8.94
C GLU A 100 3.23 3.42 -8.80
N TRP A 101 4.31 3.21 -8.06
CA TRP A 101 4.84 1.87 -7.77
C TRP A 101 3.94 1.08 -6.80
N GLU A 102 3.42 1.76 -5.79
CA GLU A 102 2.53 1.17 -4.76
C GLU A 102 1.04 1.32 -5.11
N ILE A 103 0.74 1.55 -6.40
CA ILE A 103 -0.63 1.83 -6.85
C ILE A 103 -1.57 0.65 -6.59
N GLY A 104 -1.16 -0.58 -6.91
CA GLY A 104 -1.99 -1.76 -6.76
C GLY A 104 -1.87 -2.40 -5.37
N ASN A 105 -3.00 -2.92 -4.86
CA ASN A 105 -3.01 -3.78 -3.68
C ASN A 105 -3.27 -5.24 -4.08
N TYR A 106 -2.21 -6.03 -4.10
CA TYR A 106 -2.24 -7.41 -4.59
C TYR A 106 -2.50 -8.46 -3.50
N ARG A 107 -3.02 -8.05 -2.33
CA ARG A 107 -3.39 -8.94 -1.22
C ARG A 107 -4.86 -8.86 -0.83
N PHE A 108 -5.53 -7.78 -1.22
CA PHE A 108 -6.93 -7.48 -0.89
C PHE A 108 -7.69 -7.10 -2.18
N GLY A 109 -8.97 -6.74 -2.07
CA GLY A 109 -9.76 -6.41 -3.25
C GLY A 109 -9.99 -7.64 -4.12
N VAL A 110 -9.83 -7.45 -5.44
CA VAL A 110 -9.88 -8.53 -6.44
C VAL A 110 -8.85 -9.64 -6.22
N CYS A 111 -7.78 -9.38 -5.48
CA CYS A 111 -6.75 -10.36 -5.13
C CYS A 111 -7.03 -11.08 -3.80
N ALA A 112 -8.14 -10.78 -3.11
CA ALA A 112 -8.54 -11.54 -1.93
C ALA A 112 -9.04 -12.93 -2.33
N GLN A 113 -8.66 -13.96 -1.56
CA GLN A 113 -9.08 -15.34 -1.82
C GLN A 113 -10.61 -15.50 -1.84
N GLU A 114 -11.35 -14.70 -1.05
CA GLU A 114 -12.80 -14.72 -1.08
C GLU A 114 -13.39 -14.16 -2.40
N ALA A 115 -12.75 -13.13 -2.98
CA ALA A 115 -13.16 -12.57 -4.27
C ALA A 115 -12.83 -13.54 -5.41
N ILE A 116 -11.61 -14.07 -5.43
CA ILE A 116 -11.17 -15.07 -6.42
C ILE A 116 -12.05 -16.32 -6.36
N GLY A 117 -12.40 -16.80 -5.16
CA GLY A 117 -13.26 -17.96 -4.97
C GLY A 117 -14.70 -17.79 -5.47
N LYS A 118 -15.13 -16.57 -5.82
CA LYS A 118 -16.46 -16.27 -6.39
C LYS A 118 -16.45 -16.28 -7.93
N MET A 119 -15.29 -16.32 -8.57
CA MET A 119 -15.18 -16.29 -10.03
C MET A 119 -15.78 -17.56 -10.65
N ALA A 120 -16.45 -17.39 -11.79
CA ALA A 120 -17.18 -18.47 -12.42
C ALA A 120 -16.27 -19.49 -13.13
N ASP A 121 -15.15 -19.03 -13.70
CA ASP A 121 -14.19 -19.86 -14.41
C ASP A 121 -12.98 -20.19 -13.51
N ALA A 122 -12.77 -21.48 -13.24
CA ALA A 122 -11.73 -21.93 -12.32
C ALA A 122 -10.31 -21.71 -12.86
N VAL A 123 -10.09 -21.79 -14.18
CA VAL A 123 -8.78 -21.59 -14.80
C VAL A 123 -8.43 -20.10 -14.78
N TYR A 124 -9.41 -19.25 -15.06
CA TYR A 124 -9.28 -17.81 -14.92
C TYR A 124 -8.98 -17.44 -13.46
N ALA A 125 -9.73 -17.97 -12.50
CA ALA A 125 -9.52 -17.73 -11.07
C ALA A 125 -8.10 -18.13 -10.61
N GLU A 126 -7.62 -19.31 -11.00
CA GLU A 126 -6.26 -19.78 -10.70
C GLU A 126 -5.21 -18.84 -11.32
N THR A 127 -5.42 -18.39 -12.55
CA THR A 127 -4.50 -17.47 -13.23
C THR A 127 -4.49 -16.09 -12.56
N ILE A 128 -5.64 -15.59 -12.12
CA ILE A 128 -5.72 -14.33 -11.35
C ILE A 128 -4.99 -14.47 -10.02
N ASP A 129 -5.17 -15.57 -9.28
CA ASP A 129 -4.46 -15.81 -8.02
C ASP A 129 -2.94 -15.82 -8.23
N GLN A 130 -2.47 -16.52 -9.26
CA GLN A 130 -1.05 -16.52 -9.61
C GLN A 130 -0.55 -15.12 -9.95
N ALA A 131 -1.27 -14.39 -10.81
CA ALA A 131 -0.89 -13.02 -11.20
C ALA A 131 -0.85 -12.06 -10.00
N CYS A 132 -1.82 -12.13 -9.09
CA CYS A 132 -1.82 -11.35 -7.84
C CYS A 132 -0.58 -11.64 -6.99
N ASN A 133 -0.20 -12.92 -6.84
CA ASN A 133 1.00 -13.28 -6.08
C ASN A 133 2.29 -12.81 -6.78
N GLU A 134 2.36 -12.91 -8.10
CA GLU A 134 3.51 -12.43 -8.88
C GLU A 134 3.65 -10.90 -8.80
N LEU A 135 2.55 -10.15 -8.96
CA LEU A 135 2.55 -8.69 -8.83
C LEU A 135 2.95 -8.24 -7.42
N TYR A 136 2.44 -8.91 -6.38
CA TYR A 136 2.86 -8.65 -5.01
C TYR A 136 4.36 -8.85 -4.81
N ASP A 137 4.91 -9.95 -5.33
CA ASP A 137 6.33 -10.26 -5.18
C ASP A 137 7.21 -9.27 -5.97
N ILE A 138 6.84 -8.93 -7.21
CA ILE A 138 7.52 -7.91 -8.01
C ILE A 138 7.50 -6.57 -7.27
N GLN A 139 6.33 -6.12 -6.81
CA GLN A 139 6.15 -4.87 -6.07
C GLN A 139 7.10 -4.82 -4.86
N GLY A 140 7.11 -5.86 -4.03
CA GLY A 140 7.96 -5.94 -2.84
C GLY A 140 9.45 -6.05 -3.13
N ARG A 141 9.83 -6.87 -4.13
CA ARG A 141 11.24 -7.11 -4.49
C ARG A 141 11.92 -5.85 -5.00
N TYR A 142 11.22 -5.04 -5.78
CA TYR A 142 11.77 -3.82 -6.36
C TYR A 142 11.36 -2.53 -5.63
N ALA A 143 10.59 -2.61 -4.54
CA ALA A 143 10.15 -1.45 -3.74
C ALA A 143 11.30 -0.51 -3.33
N ARG A 144 12.48 -1.05 -3.01
CA ARG A 144 13.65 -0.24 -2.65
C ARG A 144 14.06 0.76 -3.75
N ASN A 145 13.83 0.42 -5.02
CA ASN A 145 14.15 1.29 -6.15
C ASN A 145 13.24 2.53 -6.23
N CYS A 146 12.12 2.52 -5.49
CA CYS A 146 11.11 3.56 -5.53
C CYS A 146 10.85 4.21 -4.16
N TYR A 147 11.25 3.59 -3.05
CA TYR A 147 11.02 4.10 -1.69
C TYR A 147 12.06 5.14 -1.19
N ILE A 148 13.31 5.05 -1.64
CA ILE A 148 14.41 5.90 -1.11
C ILE A 148 14.62 7.17 -1.95
N ALA A 149 14.21 7.13 -3.22
CA ALA A 149 14.38 8.24 -4.14
C ALA A 149 13.05 8.96 -4.34
N ALA A 150 13.10 10.29 -4.45
CA ALA A 150 11.96 11.08 -4.93
C ALA A 150 11.55 10.72 -6.38
N THR A 151 12.29 9.80 -7.01
CA THR A 151 12.07 9.23 -8.33
C THR A 151 12.19 7.70 -8.27
N CYS A 152 11.24 6.98 -8.84
CA CYS A 152 11.27 5.53 -9.02
C CYS A 152 12.11 5.20 -10.25
N ASN A 153 13.11 4.32 -10.09
CA ASN A 153 13.87 3.78 -11.22
C ASN A 153 13.51 2.31 -11.42
N VAL A 154 12.43 2.07 -12.16
CA VAL A 154 11.98 0.72 -12.49
C VAL A 154 13.03 0.06 -13.40
N SER A 155 13.71 -0.97 -12.89
CA SER A 155 14.73 -1.72 -13.64
C SER A 155 14.12 -2.42 -14.86
N ASP A 156 14.94 -2.66 -15.88
CA ASP A 156 14.49 -3.40 -17.08
C ASP A 156 14.02 -4.81 -16.73
N GLU A 157 14.66 -5.46 -15.75
CA GLU A 157 14.24 -6.75 -15.21
C GLU A 157 12.81 -6.69 -14.64
N SER A 158 12.51 -5.68 -13.82
CA SER A 158 11.17 -5.48 -13.26
C SER A 158 10.13 -5.22 -14.36
N LYS A 159 10.48 -4.41 -15.37
CA LYS A 159 9.60 -4.16 -16.52
C LYS A 159 9.31 -5.44 -17.30
N ASP A 160 10.30 -6.30 -17.49
CA ASP A 160 10.13 -7.56 -18.22
C ASP A 160 9.29 -8.56 -17.42
N GLU A 161 9.44 -8.61 -16.09
CA GLU A 161 8.56 -9.40 -15.21
C GLU A 161 7.12 -8.88 -15.26
N LEU A 162 6.89 -7.56 -15.11
CA LEU A 162 5.56 -6.95 -15.20
C LEU A 162 4.89 -7.22 -16.55
N ARG A 163 5.63 -7.13 -17.66
CA ARG A 163 5.09 -7.43 -19.00
C ARG A 163 4.65 -8.87 -19.14
N LYS A 164 5.36 -9.82 -18.53
CA LYS A 164 4.95 -11.24 -18.54
C LYS A 164 3.63 -11.42 -17.80
N VAL A 165 3.48 -10.81 -16.63
CA VAL A 165 2.22 -10.88 -15.88
C VAL A 165 1.07 -10.22 -16.66
N ILE A 166 1.30 -9.06 -17.28
CA ILE A 166 0.32 -8.40 -18.14
C ILE A 166 -0.13 -9.31 -19.29
N ASP A 167 0.81 -9.99 -19.95
CA ASP A 167 0.50 -10.91 -21.05
C ASP A 167 -0.27 -12.15 -20.58
N GLN A 168 0.07 -12.69 -19.41
CA GLN A 168 -0.69 -13.78 -18.77
C GLN A 168 -2.13 -13.34 -18.46
N LEU A 169 -2.31 -12.17 -17.85
CA LEU A 169 -3.64 -11.61 -17.55
C LEU A 169 -4.48 -11.46 -18.82
N TRP A 170 -3.90 -10.94 -19.91
CA TRP A 170 -4.62 -10.82 -21.17
C TRP A 170 -4.94 -12.16 -21.83
N THR A 171 -4.04 -13.13 -21.69
CA THR A 171 -4.26 -14.49 -22.19
C THR A 171 -5.40 -15.15 -21.43
N ALA A 172 -5.42 -15.06 -20.10
CA ALA A 172 -6.50 -15.57 -19.25
C ALA A 172 -7.84 -14.90 -19.58
N HIS A 173 -7.85 -13.57 -19.71
CA HIS A 173 -9.03 -12.78 -20.05
C HIS A 173 -9.68 -13.22 -21.37
N SER A 174 -8.87 -13.37 -22.41
CA SER A 174 -9.36 -13.83 -23.72
C SER A 174 -9.76 -15.31 -23.73
N THR A 175 -9.06 -16.17 -22.97
CA THR A 175 -9.37 -17.60 -22.84
C THR A 175 -10.71 -17.81 -22.13
N ALA A 176 -11.01 -16.99 -21.12
CA ALA A 176 -12.30 -16.94 -20.45
C ALA A 176 -13.44 -16.38 -21.33
N GLY A 177 -13.14 -15.97 -22.57
CA GLY A 177 -14.11 -15.49 -23.54
C GLY A 177 -14.50 -14.02 -23.38
N TYR A 178 -13.79 -13.27 -22.54
CA TYR A 178 -14.05 -11.86 -22.35
C TYR A 178 -13.40 -11.00 -23.43
N THR A 179 -14.14 -9.99 -23.91
CA THR A 179 -13.59 -8.99 -24.82
C THR A 179 -12.72 -8.01 -24.05
N ARG A 180 -11.61 -7.58 -24.65
CA ARG A 180 -10.83 -6.47 -24.07
C ARG A 180 -11.70 -5.20 -24.04
N PRO A 181 -11.62 -4.39 -22.97
CA PRO A 181 -12.22 -3.07 -22.98
C PRO A 181 -11.66 -2.26 -24.15
N ASN A 182 -12.50 -1.47 -24.80
CA ASN A 182 -12.01 -0.53 -25.82
C ASN A 182 -11.17 0.56 -25.12
N PRO A 183 -10.03 0.96 -25.70
CA PRO A 183 -9.20 2.05 -25.20
C PRO A 183 -9.91 3.41 -25.28
#